data_AF-A0A8C1LFV4-F1
#
_entry.id   AF-A0A8C1LFV4-F1
#
_cell.length_a   1.000
_cell.length_b   1.000
_cell.length_c   1.000
_cell.angle_alpha   90.00
_cell.angle_beta   90.00
_cell.angle_gamma   90.00
#
_symmetry.space_group_name_H-M   'P 1'
#
loop_
_entity.id
_entity.type
_entity.pdbx_description
1 polymer ?
#
loop_
_entity_poly.entity_id
_entity_poly.type
_entity_poly.pdbx_seq_one_letter_code
_entity_poly.pdbx_strand_id
1 'polypeptide(L)'
;MYSLACLCVSNQQMFSCLDNILCIITKYIFLFRQQQDLQSKLQLRYTEISKRTQPPPNLPVGPSHKCADNYYCQRDGRRESVPPTVVMSSRKALTAGSEASGKPKRPVIPGTPPKELPLSVD
;
A
#
# COMPACT_ATOMS: atom_id res chain seq x y z
N MET A 1 -9.83 49.66 -49.11
CA MET A 1 -9.38 48.26 -48.96
C MET A 1 -9.34 47.77 -47.49
N TYR A 2 -10.07 48.40 -46.55
CA TYR A 2 -10.18 47.93 -45.16
C TYR A 2 -11.65 47.60 -44.86
N SER A 3 -12.10 46.36 -45.08
CA SER A 3 -13.45 45.94 -44.64
C SER A 3 -13.56 44.42 -44.42
N LEU A 4 -12.82 43.61 -45.19
CA LEU A 4 -12.90 42.15 -45.07
C LEU A 4 -12.13 41.55 -43.89
N ALA A 5 -11.10 42.22 -43.37
CA ALA A 5 -10.31 41.71 -42.24
C ALA A 5 -11.06 41.77 -40.89
N CYS A 6 -11.97 42.74 -40.70
CA CYS A 6 -12.69 42.93 -39.43
C CYS A 6 -13.82 41.89 -39.23
N LEU A 7 -14.48 41.47 -40.32
CA LEU A 7 -15.52 40.43 -40.31
C LEU A 7 -14.98 39.02 -40.08
N CYS A 8 -13.70 38.77 -40.38
CA CYS A 8 -13.06 37.48 -40.16
C CYS A 8 -12.79 37.24 -38.67
N VAL A 9 -12.31 38.26 -37.95
CA VAL A 9 -12.01 38.19 -36.50
C VAL A 9 -13.28 37.96 -35.66
N SER A 10 -14.40 38.62 -36.00
CA SER A 10 -15.67 38.43 -35.29
C SER A 10 -16.31 37.05 -35.56
N ASN A 11 -16.17 36.51 -36.76
CA ASN A 11 -16.61 35.14 -37.06
C ASN A 11 -15.79 34.09 -36.30
N GLN A 12 -14.47 34.24 -36.26
CA GLN A 12 -13.59 33.32 -35.53
C GLN A 12 -13.86 33.34 -34.03
N GLN A 13 -14.18 34.51 -33.47
CA GLN A 13 -14.66 34.66 -32.09
C GLN A 13 -15.96 33.86 -31.87
N MET A 14 -16.94 33.97 -32.78
CA MET A 14 -18.23 33.26 -32.69
C MET A 14 -18.10 31.73 -32.78
N PHE A 15 -17.25 31.21 -33.69
CA PHE A 15 -16.99 29.77 -33.77
C PHE A 15 -16.36 29.24 -32.47
N SER A 16 -15.39 29.96 -31.90
CA SER A 16 -14.79 29.58 -30.62
C SER A 16 -15.78 29.61 -29.44
N CYS A 17 -16.76 30.52 -29.44
CA CYS A 17 -17.82 30.54 -28.43
C CYS A 17 -18.75 29.33 -28.54
N LEU A 18 -19.08 28.89 -29.75
CA LEU A 18 -19.97 27.75 -29.99
C LEU A 18 -19.32 26.42 -29.59
N ASP A 19 -18.03 26.23 -29.84
CA ASP A 19 -17.27 25.04 -29.43
C ASP A 19 -17.21 24.90 -27.89
N ASN A 20 -17.04 26.01 -27.18
CA ASN A 20 -17.06 26.03 -25.71
C ASN A 20 -18.43 25.66 -25.13
N ILE A 21 -19.53 26.16 -25.72
CA ILE A 21 -20.89 25.85 -25.28
C ILE A 21 -21.21 24.36 -25.50
N LEU A 22 -20.85 23.80 -26.66
CA LEU A 22 -21.06 22.39 -26.97
C LEU A 22 -20.28 21.45 -26.03
N CYS A 23 -19.06 21.83 -25.65
CA CYS A 23 -18.25 21.11 -24.66
C CYS A 23 -18.91 21.10 -23.26
N ILE A 24 -19.47 22.23 -22.83
CA ILE A 24 -20.18 22.33 -21.54
C ILE A 24 -21.45 21.45 -21.55
N ILE A 25 -22.22 21.47 -22.64
CA ILE A 25 -23.45 20.67 -22.78
C ILE A 25 -23.13 19.17 -22.71
N THR A 26 -22.13 18.71 -23.46
CA THR A 26 -21.72 17.30 -23.47
C THR A 26 -21.24 16.84 -22.09
N LYS A 27 -20.53 17.69 -21.34
CA LYS A 27 -20.17 17.43 -19.94
C LYS A 27 -21.38 17.27 -19.03
N TYR A 28 -22.36 18.18 -19.10
CA TYR A 28 -23.57 18.08 -18.26
C TYR A 28 -24.41 16.83 -18.58
N ILE A 29 -24.52 16.46 -19.87
CA ILE A 29 -25.20 15.23 -20.28
C ILE A 29 -24.52 14.00 -19.67
N PHE A 30 -23.19 13.95 -19.67
CA PHE A 30 -22.44 12.85 -19.08
C PHE A 30 -22.61 12.76 -17.56
N LEU A 31 -22.55 13.91 -16.86
CA LEU A 31 -22.80 13.97 -15.41
C LEU A 31 -24.20 13.48 -15.04
N PHE A 32 -25.22 13.89 -15.80
CA PHE A 32 -26.60 13.45 -15.58
C PHE A 32 -26.76 11.94 -15.75
N ARG A 33 -26.07 11.33 -16.73
CA ARG A 33 -26.14 9.88 -16.98
C ARG A 33 -25.45 9.01 -15.94
N GLN A 34 -24.43 9.53 -15.25
CA GLN A 34 -23.62 8.75 -14.29
C GLN A 34 -24.09 8.88 -12.83
N GLN A 35 -25.03 9.80 -12.54
CA GLN A 35 -25.53 10.10 -11.18
C GLN A 35 -24.44 10.30 -10.10
N GLN A 36 -23.25 10.71 -10.54
CA GLN A 36 -22.09 11.00 -9.71
C GLN A 36 -21.31 12.14 -10.38
N ASP A 37 -20.63 12.97 -9.59
CA ASP A 37 -19.78 14.03 -10.15
C ASP A 37 -18.38 13.50 -10.52
N LEU A 38 -18.24 12.99 -11.74
CA LEU A 38 -16.96 12.50 -12.26
C LEU A 38 -15.95 13.63 -12.52
N GLN A 39 -16.37 14.89 -12.57
CA GLN A 39 -15.45 16.01 -12.74
C GLN A 39 -14.56 16.18 -11.49
N SER A 40 -15.06 15.82 -10.32
CA SER A 40 -14.32 15.89 -9.05
C SER A 40 -13.22 14.82 -8.93
N LYS A 41 -13.35 13.69 -9.63
CA LYS A 41 -12.45 12.53 -9.58
C LYS A 41 -12.17 11.97 -10.97
N LEU A 42 -11.50 12.77 -11.80
CA LEU A 42 -11.16 12.37 -13.16
C LEU A 42 -10.14 11.23 -13.17
N GLN A 43 -10.31 10.27 -14.09
CA GLN A 43 -9.36 9.17 -14.29
C GLN A 43 -8.05 9.66 -14.93
N LEU A 44 -8.15 10.65 -15.81
CA LEU A 44 -6.99 11.32 -16.39
C LEU A 44 -6.46 12.35 -15.40
N ARG A 45 -5.18 12.25 -15.12
CA ARG A 45 -4.48 13.12 -14.18
C ARG A 45 -3.79 14.26 -14.92
N TYR A 46 -4.04 15.49 -14.49
CA TYR A 46 -3.48 16.69 -15.11
C TYR A 46 -2.36 17.26 -14.25
N THR A 47 -2.62 18.37 -13.54
CA THR A 47 -1.62 19.15 -12.81
C THR A 47 -1.53 18.80 -11.32
N GLU A 48 -2.44 17.98 -10.81
CA GLU A 48 -2.47 17.53 -9.41
C GLU A 48 -1.34 16.54 -9.05
N ILE A 49 -0.63 16.00 -10.05
CA ILE A 49 0.48 15.07 -9.82
C ILE A 49 1.75 15.85 -9.49
N SER A 50 2.59 15.26 -8.65
CA SER A 50 3.95 15.75 -8.44
C SER A 50 4.75 15.85 -9.76
N LYS A 51 5.70 16.78 -9.79
CA LYS A 51 6.58 16.99 -10.95
C LYS A 51 7.40 15.73 -11.26
N ARG A 52 7.82 15.57 -12.51
CA ARG A 52 8.70 14.47 -12.93
C ARG A 52 10.10 14.58 -12.31
N THR A 53 10.60 15.80 -12.16
CA THR A 53 11.87 16.09 -11.49
C THR A 53 11.62 16.43 -10.03
N GLN A 54 12.30 15.71 -9.14
CA GLN A 54 12.21 15.90 -7.69
C GLN A 54 13.56 16.39 -7.16
N PRO A 55 13.58 17.22 -6.10
CA PRO A 55 14.83 17.62 -5.45
C PRO A 55 15.51 16.40 -4.81
N PRO A 56 16.84 16.46 -4.59
CA PRO A 56 17.56 15.38 -3.93
C PRO A 56 17.02 15.16 -2.50
N PRO A 57 16.69 13.91 -2.12
CA PRO A 57 16.17 13.61 -0.78
C PRO A 57 17.30 13.53 0.26
N ASN A 58 17.00 13.90 1.50
CA ASN A 58 17.84 13.63 2.68
C ASN A 58 17.14 12.57 3.54
N LEU A 59 17.58 11.30 3.41
CA LEU A 59 16.95 10.18 4.10
C LEU A 59 17.48 10.05 5.53
N PRO A 60 16.61 9.75 6.52
CA PRO A 60 17.06 9.51 7.88
C PRO A 60 17.92 8.23 7.95
N VAL A 61 18.87 8.23 8.87
CA VAL A 61 19.75 7.08 9.10
C VAL A 61 19.02 5.97 9.88
N GLY A 62 19.39 4.72 9.61
CA GLY A 62 18.85 3.56 10.33
C GLY A 62 19.34 3.44 11.78
N PRO A 63 18.72 2.58 12.60
CA PRO A 63 18.92 2.51 14.05
C PRO A 63 20.33 2.08 14.50
N SER A 64 21.10 1.45 13.60
CA SER A 64 22.48 1.04 13.87
C SER A 64 23.52 2.11 13.51
N HIS A 65 23.14 3.35 13.19
CA HIS A 65 24.08 4.47 13.04
C HIS A 65 24.30 5.17 14.40
N LYS A 66 24.85 4.42 15.37
CA LYS A 66 25.17 4.91 16.72
C LYS A 66 26.68 4.98 16.90
N CYS A 67 27.16 6.03 17.56
CA CYS A 67 28.59 6.26 17.80
C CYS A 67 29.16 5.39 18.93
N ALA A 68 28.32 5.00 19.90
CA ALA A 68 28.67 4.14 21.03
C ALA A 68 27.62 3.04 21.23
N ASP A 69 27.97 2.00 21.98
CA ASP A 69 27.10 0.88 22.36
C ASP A 69 26.38 0.21 21.18
N ASN A 70 27.15 -0.05 20.11
CA ASN A 70 26.64 -0.60 18.86
C ASN A 70 27.53 -1.71 18.32
N TYR A 71 27.83 -2.67 19.20
CA TYR A 71 28.64 -3.82 18.83
C TYR A 71 27.83 -4.77 17.93
N TYR A 72 28.44 -5.21 16.83
CA TYR A 72 27.80 -6.12 15.87
C TYR A 72 27.33 -7.43 16.53
N CYS A 73 28.08 -7.93 17.52
CA CYS A 73 27.78 -9.19 18.22
C CYS A 73 26.45 -9.19 18.98
N GLN A 74 25.96 -8.03 19.44
CA GLN A 74 24.69 -7.93 20.19
C GLN A 74 23.45 -7.90 19.29
N ARG A 75 23.62 -7.72 17.97
CA ARG A 75 22.54 -7.56 17.00
C ARG A 75 22.56 -8.60 15.88
N ASP A 76 23.46 -9.59 15.98
CA ASP A 76 23.69 -10.57 14.94
C ASP A 76 22.72 -11.75 15.05
N GLY A 77 21.48 -11.55 14.58
CA GLY A 77 20.48 -12.61 14.52
C GLY A 77 20.87 -13.82 13.65
N ARG A 78 21.88 -13.69 12.78
CA ARG A 78 22.39 -14.83 11.98
C ARG A 78 23.15 -15.84 12.84
N ARG A 79 23.66 -15.42 14.00
CA ARG A 79 24.35 -16.30 14.97
C ARG A 79 23.43 -16.79 16.06
N GLU A 80 22.28 -16.15 16.24
CA GLU A 80 21.23 -16.58 17.16
C GLU A 80 20.46 -17.81 16.64
N SER A 81 20.57 -18.12 15.34
CA SER A 81 19.96 -19.31 14.77
C SER A 81 20.65 -20.59 15.27
N VAL A 82 19.94 -21.36 16.09
CA VAL A 82 20.37 -22.67 16.61
C VAL A 82 19.77 -23.78 15.74
N PRO A 83 20.44 -24.93 15.57
CA PRO A 83 19.83 -26.11 14.97
C PRO A 83 18.48 -26.48 15.62
N PRO A 84 17.56 -27.13 14.89
CA PRO A 84 16.24 -27.44 15.41
C PRO A 84 16.30 -28.40 16.60
N THR A 85 15.45 -28.17 17.60
CA THR A 85 15.30 -29.07 18.75
C THR A 85 14.63 -30.38 18.33
N VAL A 86 15.30 -31.50 18.53
CA VAL A 86 14.80 -32.83 18.18
C VAL A 86 13.88 -33.37 19.28
N VAL A 87 12.58 -33.46 19.01
CA VAL A 87 11.57 -33.95 19.97
C VAL A 87 11.54 -35.49 20.05
N MET A 88 11.79 -36.17 18.93
CA MET A 88 11.86 -37.63 18.86
C MET A 88 12.98 -38.05 17.91
N SER A 89 13.90 -38.90 18.39
CA SER A 89 14.92 -39.57 17.57
C SER A 89 14.79 -41.09 17.69
N SER A 90 15.22 -41.83 16.67
CA SER A 90 15.23 -43.30 16.66
C SER A 90 16.30 -43.90 17.59
N ARG A 91 17.39 -43.16 17.85
CA ARG A 91 18.46 -43.54 18.77
C ARG A 91 18.37 -42.67 20.03
N LYS A 92 17.78 -43.22 21.11
CA LYS A 92 17.68 -42.54 22.41
C LYS A 92 18.89 -42.89 23.28
N ALA A 93 19.51 -41.88 23.90
CA ALA A 93 20.33 -42.11 25.08
C ALA A 93 19.39 -42.46 26.24
N LEU A 94 19.62 -43.59 26.91
CA LEU A 94 18.83 -44.03 28.06
C LEU A 94 19.17 -43.16 29.27
N THR A 95 18.21 -42.40 29.78
CA THR A 95 18.32 -41.82 31.12
C THR A 95 18.11 -42.92 32.15
N ALA A 96 18.91 -42.93 33.23
CA ALA A 96 18.82 -43.91 34.31
C ALA A 96 17.39 -44.03 34.84
N GLY A 97 16.93 -45.27 34.99
CA GLY A 97 15.53 -45.64 35.14
C GLY A 97 14.80 -44.97 36.31
N SER A 98 13.69 -44.31 35.98
CA SER A 98 12.60 -44.04 36.91
C SER A 98 11.29 -44.42 36.23
N GLU A 99 10.47 -45.21 36.92
CA GLU A 99 9.21 -45.78 36.42
C GLU A 99 8.25 -44.71 35.88
N ALA A 100 7.84 -44.88 34.63
CA ALA A 100 6.86 -44.01 34.00
C ALA A 100 5.44 -44.41 34.43
N SER A 101 4.95 -43.80 35.52
CA SER A 101 3.53 -43.82 35.90
C SER A 101 2.70 -43.10 34.82
N GLY A 102 2.12 -43.88 33.90
CA GLY A 102 1.35 -43.38 32.76
C GLY A 102 -0.05 -42.89 33.16
N LYS A 103 -0.17 -41.64 33.60
CA LYS A 103 -1.49 -40.96 33.63
C LYS A 103 -1.98 -40.71 32.19
N PRO A 104 -3.29 -40.83 31.90
CA PRO A 104 -3.82 -40.57 30.55
C PRO A 104 -3.56 -39.12 30.13
N LYS A 105 -2.87 -38.93 28.99
CA LYS A 105 -2.56 -37.60 28.43
C LYS A 105 -3.76 -37.08 27.62
N ARG A 106 -4.10 -35.79 27.78
CA ARG A 106 -5.15 -35.13 26.98
C ARG A 106 -4.64 -34.88 25.55
N PRO A 107 -5.52 -34.93 24.52
CA PRO A 107 -5.17 -34.50 23.17
C PRO A 107 -4.70 -33.03 23.16
N VAL A 108 -3.65 -32.73 22.39
CA VAL A 108 -3.09 -31.38 22.25
C VAL A 108 -3.40 -30.87 20.84
N ILE A 109 -3.86 -29.62 20.75
CA ILE A 109 -4.06 -28.89 19.49
C ILE A 109 -2.88 -27.91 19.34
N PRO A 110 -2.24 -27.79 18.15
CA PRO A 110 -1.20 -26.79 17.94
C PRO A 110 -1.80 -25.38 17.99
N GLY A 111 -1.36 -24.57 18.95
CA GLY A 111 -1.83 -23.19 19.14
C GLY A 111 -3.20 -23.08 19.81
N THR A 112 -3.67 -21.85 19.98
CA THR A 112 -5.03 -21.56 20.44
C THR A 112 -6.01 -21.56 19.27
N PRO A 113 -7.28 -21.95 19.47
CA PRO A 113 -8.29 -21.82 18.42
C PRO A 113 -8.39 -20.34 17.99
N PRO A 114 -8.47 -20.06 16.67
CA PRO A 114 -8.54 -18.69 16.18
C PRO A 114 -9.78 -18.00 16.75
N LYS A 115 -9.61 -16.76 17.21
CA LYS A 115 -10.73 -15.92 17.66
C LYS A 115 -11.54 -15.49 16.44
N GLU A 116 -12.87 -15.55 16.53
CA GLU A 116 -13.75 -15.05 15.48
C GLU A 116 -13.53 -13.55 15.28
N LEU A 117 -13.32 -13.15 14.03
CA LEU A 117 -13.16 -11.75 13.65
C LEU A 117 -14.53 -11.05 13.78
N PRO A 118 -14.63 -9.91 14.46
CA PRO A 118 -15.87 -9.15 14.49
C PRO A 118 -16.20 -8.63 13.09
N LEU A 119 -17.49 -8.51 12.80
CA LEU A 119 -17.96 -7.84 11.58
C LEU A 119 -17.55 -6.36 11.64
N SER A 120 -17.20 -5.78 10.48
CA SER A 120 -16.90 -4.34 10.38
C SER A 120 -18.11 -3.52 10.81
N VAL A 121 -17.85 -2.43 11.53
CA VAL A 121 -18.87 -1.46 11.97
C VAL A 121 -18.89 -0.20 11.06
N ASP A 122 -17.94 -0.13 10.13
CA ASP A 122 -17.78 0.92 9.13
C ASP A 122 -18.74 0.77 7.94
#